data_AF-D4F774-F1
#
_entry.id   AF-D4F774-F1
#
_cell.length_a   1.000
_cell.length_b   1.000
_cell.length_c   1.000
_cell.angle_alpha   90.00
_cell.angle_beta   90.00
_cell.angle_gamma   90.00
#
_symmetry.space_group_name_H-M   'P 1'
#
loop_
_entity.id
_entity.type
_entity.pdbx_description
1 polymer ?
#
loop_
_entity_poly.entity_id
_entity_poly.type
_entity_poly.pdbx_seq_one_letter_code
_entity_poly.pdbx_strand_id
1 'polypeptide(L)'
;LVNLGGWRLYNASNYRYGQEGGRFQVLRSYLQHSYGAGQGGEFTLGETATSSEFFDAFPFIGVKLESDDGMLWPALTEYAPRIRGIAASQAQVTVRQSGQVIYQQNVPPGPFEFSDLVAYNGGDLEVTIREADGSERRYTQTAATLPLLQRNGRLKYSLASGRYNGYRQRQQPLFASASAAYGLPWESTLYGGLLLSGRYRSAQLGAGKYDALLGALAVDASYADSQPMDTRLGAPQRHTGYAYRLAYARGFNSGTALNFSWSHYASQGFYTLADSLDDAPFWHDAAALRVKRRVSLQLSQSLASLGQVSLSGSQEAYWRQASAGSSWTAYWSNSLGPLNVNLALSYSEAPRQAHDTLISLGLSLPLANLLGGAPLSLGNTTTRLNGRLSNQTSLSGSAADGRLNWGLANSWSQDGQSRSQSANLMWSAGQGQLTANYNHYRHGDMLSYGLLGGFALHPGGLTLSRTLSLNAGTALIDAQGVAGVPVKSGGSLQTDLHGYALLPNLTPYQINNVALDVNRFRDDTEAGETDKRVLPARGALIPLRFNVSAGYRALITLRQRGQALPLGAQVQVTHANGVIHGLVGDEGQVYLSGLPPQGHIEAQWNHHPRCQADYQFSGTGLQQLSLECEEKRG
;
A
#
# COMPACT_ATOMS: atom_id res chain seq x y z
N LEU A 1 -12.59 -9.30 2.97
CA LEU A 1 -12.25 -9.41 4.40
C LEU A 1 -13.57 -9.38 5.17
N VAL A 2 -13.79 -10.32 6.09
CA VAL A 2 -14.93 -10.33 7.01
C VAL A 2 -14.41 -10.26 8.43
N ASN A 3 -14.93 -9.31 9.21
CA ASN A 3 -14.50 -9.05 10.59
C ASN A 3 -15.61 -9.47 11.56
N LEU A 4 -15.31 -10.34 12.52
CA LEU A 4 -16.24 -10.76 13.57
C LEU A 4 -15.50 -11.06 14.86
N GLY A 5 -15.80 -10.34 15.95
CA GLY A 5 -15.23 -10.63 17.28
C GLY A 5 -13.70 -10.61 17.34
N GLY A 6 -13.03 -9.76 16.56
CA GLY A 6 -11.57 -9.71 16.44
C GLY A 6 -10.96 -10.75 15.47
N TRP A 7 -11.76 -11.68 14.95
CA TRP A 7 -11.34 -12.59 13.89
C TRP A 7 -11.55 -11.95 12.52
N ARG A 8 -10.60 -12.22 11.62
CA ARG A 8 -10.50 -11.65 10.27
C ARG A 8 -10.42 -12.77 9.26
N LEU A 9 -11.50 -13.02 8.52
CA LEU A 9 -11.50 -13.97 7.40
C LEU A 9 -11.11 -13.22 6.12
N TYR A 10 -9.99 -13.62 5.55
CA TYR A 10 -9.46 -13.07 4.31
C TYR A 10 -9.57 -14.06 3.17
N ASN A 11 -9.93 -13.56 1.98
CA ASN A 11 -9.87 -14.28 0.72
C ASN A 11 -9.31 -13.33 -0.35
N ALA A 12 -8.33 -13.81 -1.10
CA ALA A 12 -7.86 -13.19 -2.33
C ALA A 12 -8.15 -14.13 -3.48
N SER A 13 -8.82 -13.62 -4.51
CA SER A 13 -9.12 -14.37 -5.73
C SER A 13 -8.95 -13.44 -6.93
N ASN A 14 -8.61 -14.01 -8.09
CA ASN A 14 -8.61 -13.30 -9.35
C ASN A 14 -9.42 -14.07 -10.40
N TYR A 15 -9.96 -13.34 -11.37
CA TYR A 15 -10.60 -13.89 -12.55
C TYR A 15 -9.90 -13.32 -13.77
N ARG A 16 -9.52 -14.19 -14.71
CA ARG A 16 -8.90 -13.81 -15.98
C ARG A 16 -9.71 -14.37 -17.12
N TYR A 17 -9.86 -13.57 -18.17
CA TYR A 17 -10.53 -13.97 -19.39
C TYR A 17 -9.67 -13.57 -20.58
N GLY A 18 -9.46 -14.50 -21.52
CA GLY A 18 -8.65 -14.28 -22.71
C GLY A 18 -8.94 -15.31 -23.79
N GLN A 19 -8.01 -15.47 -24.74
CA GLN A 19 -8.18 -16.42 -25.87
C GLN A 19 -8.33 -17.88 -25.42
N GLU A 20 -7.73 -18.24 -24.27
CA GLU A 20 -7.84 -19.58 -23.67
C GLU A 20 -9.11 -19.77 -22.81
N GLY A 21 -10.01 -18.77 -22.80
CA GLY A 21 -11.23 -18.76 -22.00
C GLY A 21 -11.10 -18.07 -20.64
N GLY A 22 -12.11 -18.30 -19.79
CA GLY A 22 -12.19 -17.74 -18.44
C GLY A 22 -11.61 -18.67 -17.38
N ARG A 23 -10.75 -18.16 -16.49
CA ARG A 23 -10.19 -18.89 -15.36
C ARG A 23 -10.36 -18.09 -14.08
N PHE A 24 -11.06 -18.68 -13.13
CA PHE A 24 -11.13 -18.20 -11.76
C PHE A 24 -10.05 -18.89 -10.92
N GLN A 25 -9.35 -18.12 -10.10
CA GLN A 25 -8.29 -18.65 -9.25
C GLN A 25 -8.35 -18.02 -7.86
N VAL A 26 -8.47 -18.86 -6.84
CA VAL A 26 -8.24 -18.47 -5.44
C VAL A 26 -6.73 -18.43 -5.21
N LEU A 27 -6.24 -17.30 -4.72
CA LEU A 27 -4.82 -17.09 -4.41
C LEU A 27 -4.51 -17.50 -2.97
N ARG A 28 -5.34 -17.07 -2.02
CA ARG A 28 -5.26 -17.48 -0.61
C ARG A 28 -6.55 -17.23 0.14
N SER A 29 -6.87 -18.12 1.06
CA SER A 29 -7.92 -17.95 2.07
C SER A 29 -7.40 -18.29 3.46
N TYR A 30 -7.51 -17.36 4.40
CA TYR A 30 -7.08 -17.60 5.78
C TYR A 30 -7.94 -16.83 6.78
N LEU A 31 -7.96 -17.35 8.00
CA LEU A 31 -8.54 -16.75 9.18
C LEU A 31 -7.42 -16.21 10.07
N GLN A 32 -7.53 -14.98 10.56
CA GLN A 32 -6.49 -14.33 11.33
C GLN A 32 -7.02 -13.68 12.62
N HIS A 33 -6.23 -13.67 13.69
CA HIS A 33 -6.53 -13.02 14.95
C HIS A 33 -5.27 -12.47 15.61
N SER A 34 -5.35 -11.23 16.10
CA SER A 34 -4.26 -10.58 16.82
C SER A 34 -4.27 -11.03 18.29
N TYR A 35 -3.11 -11.24 18.91
CA TYR A 35 -2.99 -11.57 20.34
C TYR A 35 -1.93 -10.68 21.02
N GLY A 36 -2.09 -10.45 22.34
CA GLY A 36 -1.19 -9.60 23.12
C GLY A 36 -0.11 -10.32 23.93
N ALA A 37 -0.21 -11.64 24.12
CA ALA A 37 0.77 -12.42 24.87
C ALA A 37 2.15 -12.43 24.18
N GLY A 38 3.23 -12.60 24.95
CA GLY A 38 4.59 -12.77 24.38
C GLY A 38 5.09 -11.60 23.53
N GLN A 39 4.81 -10.35 23.95
CA GLN A 39 5.10 -9.11 23.20
C GLN A 39 4.30 -8.92 21.90
N GLY A 40 3.15 -9.59 21.78
CA GLY A 40 2.16 -9.34 20.75
C GLY A 40 2.44 -10.00 19.40
N GLY A 41 1.38 -10.37 18.69
CA GLY A 41 1.49 -10.96 17.36
C GLY A 41 0.18 -11.33 16.68
N GLU A 42 0.32 -12.12 15.63
CA GLU A 42 -0.73 -12.54 14.72
C GLU A 42 -0.80 -14.08 14.65
N PHE A 43 -1.98 -14.62 14.92
CA PHE A 43 -2.33 -16.02 14.70
C PHE A 43 -3.06 -16.13 13.36
N THR A 44 -2.61 -17.04 12.50
CA THR A 44 -3.17 -17.27 11.17
C THR A 44 -3.46 -18.75 10.96
N LEU A 45 -4.64 -19.08 10.45
CA LEU A 45 -5.09 -20.41 10.09
C LEU A 45 -5.59 -20.42 8.64
N GLY A 46 -5.03 -21.28 7.79
CA GLY A 46 -5.43 -21.43 6.39
C GLY A 46 -4.26 -21.30 5.42
N GLU A 47 -4.52 -20.81 4.22
CA GLU A 47 -3.52 -20.62 3.17
C GLU A 47 -2.71 -19.35 3.43
N THR A 48 -1.43 -19.51 3.76
CA THR A 48 -0.51 -18.41 4.06
C THR A 48 0.91 -18.76 3.63
N ALA A 49 1.89 -17.96 4.01
CA ALA A 49 3.30 -18.22 3.75
C ALA A 49 4.16 -18.00 5.01
N THR A 50 5.30 -18.69 5.05
CA THR A 50 6.33 -18.47 6.08
C THR A 50 6.99 -17.09 5.89
N SER A 51 7.58 -16.53 6.95
CA SER A 51 8.39 -15.31 6.85
C SER A 51 9.73 -15.60 6.15
N SER A 52 10.21 -14.63 5.34
CA SER A 52 11.48 -14.73 4.60
C SER A 52 12.70 -14.23 5.39
N GLU A 53 12.54 -13.88 6.66
CA GLU A 53 13.63 -13.31 7.47
C GLU A 53 14.73 -14.32 7.79
N PHE A 54 14.32 -15.57 8.02
CA PHE A 54 15.17 -16.68 8.44
C PHE A 54 15.47 -17.63 7.28
N PHE A 55 14.43 -18.29 6.78
CA PHE A 55 14.49 -19.19 5.63
C PHE A 55 13.81 -18.57 4.42
N ASP A 56 14.04 -19.12 3.23
CA ASP A 56 13.26 -18.73 2.06
C ASP A 56 11.78 -19.00 2.29
N ALA A 57 10.95 -17.98 2.04
CA ALA A 57 9.53 -18.06 2.30
C ALA A 57 8.82 -18.93 1.27
N PHE A 58 7.93 -19.79 1.75
CA PHE A 58 7.13 -20.67 0.91
C PHE A 58 5.66 -20.68 1.34
N PRO A 59 4.74 -20.89 0.39
CA PRO A 59 3.32 -21.02 0.68
C PRO A 59 2.98 -22.36 1.34
N PHE A 60 2.00 -22.32 2.22
CA PHE A 60 1.48 -23.50 2.91
C PHE A 60 0.03 -23.33 3.35
N ILE A 61 -0.62 -24.45 3.69
CA ILE A 61 -1.93 -24.49 4.34
C ILE A 61 -1.75 -25.04 5.75
N GLY A 62 -2.06 -24.26 6.77
CA GLY A 62 -1.88 -24.69 8.16
C GLY A 62 -2.04 -23.58 9.18
N VAL A 63 -1.28 -23.67 10.27
CA VAL A 63 -1.26 -22.70 11.36
C VAL A 63 0.04 -21.92 11.37
N LYS A 64 -0.05 -20.62 11.66
CA LYS A 64 1.08 -19.73 11.90
C LYS A 64 0.84 -18.89 13.15
N LEU A 65 1.86 -18.76 13.98
CA LEU A 65 1.91 -17.84 15.11
C LEU A 65 3.16 -17.00 14.96
N GLU A 66 3.01 -15.70 14.77
CA GLU A 66 4.13 -14.80 14.44
C GLU A 66 4.02 -13.52 15.26
N SER A 67 5.15 -12.99 15.73
CA SER A 67 5.17 -11.69 16.40
C SER A 67 4.93 -10.55 15.41
N ASP A 68 4.17 -9.52 15.80
CA ASP A 68 3.83 -8.37 14.94
C ASP A 68 4.58 -7.13 15.45
N ASP A 69 5.57 -6.66 14.69
CA ASP A 69 6.35 -5.46 15.04
C ASP A 69 5.49 -4.18 14.99
N GLY A 70 4.34 -4.21 14.31
CA GLY A 70 3.38 -3.11 14.32
C GLY A 70 2.73 -2.86 15.67
N MET A 71 2.70 -3.86 16.57
CA MET A 71 2.24 -3.66 17.96
C MET A 71 3.25 -2.90 18.83
N LEU A 72 4.45 -2.64 18.29
CA LEU A 72 5.49 -1.87 18.94
C LEU A 72 5.45 -0.40 18.51
N TRP A 73 6.26 0.42 19.17
CA TRP A 73 6.31 1.86 18.91
C TRP A 73 6.81 2.15 17.46
N PRO A 74 6.19 3.11 16.74
CA PRO A 74 6.35 3.36 15.29
C PRO A 74 7.78 3.51 14.75
N ALA A 75 8.76 3.81 15.61
CA ALA A 75 10.17 3.97 15.23
C ALA A 75 10.86 2.65 14.78
N LEU A 76 10.11 1.55 14.61
CA LEU A 76 10.61 0.19 14.40
C LEU A 76 10.02 -0.52 13.15
N THR A 77 9.17 0.14 12.36
CA THR A 77 8.40 -0.53 11.28
C THR A 77 9.20 -0.76 9.98
N GLU A 78 8.86 -1.86 9.29
CA GLU A 78 9.58 -2.43 8.13
C GLU A 78 9.44 -1.67 6.79
N TYR A 79 10.39 -1.98 5.89
CA TYR A 79 10.47 -1.54 4.49
C TYR A 79 9.54 -2.35 3.56
N ALA A 80 8.83 -1.68 2.65
CA ALA A 80 8.12 -2.33 1.55
C ALA A 80 8.94 -2.26 0.25
N PRO A 81 9.11 -3.38 -0.49
CA PRO A 81 9.86 -3.39 -1.74
C PRO A 81 9.14 -2.57 -2.81
N ARG A 82 9.87 -1.66 -3.46
CA ARG A 82 9.42 -0.93 -4.64
C ARG A 82 9.98 -1.60 -5.87
N ILE A 83 9.13 -1.98 -6.82
CA ILE A 83 9.59 -2.48 -8.12
C ILE A 83 9.86 -1.29 -9.00
N ARG A 84 11.10 -1.16 -9.50
CA ARG A 84 11.49 -0.13 -10.45
C ARG A 84 11.95 -0.78 -11.74
N GLY A 85 11.50 -0.25 -12.86
CA GLY A 85 11.92 -0.69 -14.19
C GLY A 85 11.80 0.43 -15.19
N ILE A 86 12.18 0.16 -16.44
CA ILE A 86 12.06 1.10 -17.54
C ILE A 86 11.48 0.38 -18.75
N ALA A 87 10.39 0.88 -19.30
CA ALA A 87 9.77 0.38 -20.52
C ALA A 87 10.28 1.15 -21.75
N ALA A 88 10.56 0.47 -22.85
CA ALA A 88 11.04 1.12 -24.08
C ALA A 88 9.89 1.65 -24.95
N SER A 89 8.70 1.07 -24.80
CA SER A 89 7.45 1.41 -25.46
C SER A 89 6.28 1.35 -24.46
N GLN A 90 5.04 1.49 -24.94
CA GLN A 90 3.85 1.21 -24.14
C GLN A 90 3.82 -0.30 -23.85
N ALA A 91 4.07 -0.66 -22.59
CA ALA A 91 4.35 -2.04 -22.21
C ALA A 91 3.34 -2.56 -21.19
N GLN A 92 3.11 -3.87 -21.20
CA GLN A 92 2.40 -4.57 -20.12
C GLN A 92 3.42 -5.15 -19.14
N VAL A 93 3.37 -4.71 -17.88
CA VAL A 93 4.20 -5.27 -16.81
C VAL A 93 3.39 -6.29 -16.04
N THR A 94 3.91 -7.52 -15.96
CA THR A 94 3.34 -8.61 -15.18
C THR A 94 4.32 -9.01 -14.09
N VAL A 95 3.88 -8.94 -12.83
CA VAL A 95 4.68 -9.36 -11.67
C VAL A 95 4.18 -10.71 -11.20
N ARG A 96 5.09 -11.67 -11.13
CA ARG A 96 4.86 -13.01 -10.60
C ARG A 96 5.64 -13.22 -9.32
N GLN A 97 5.04 -13.97 -8.40
CA GLN A 97 5.70 -14.46 -7.21
C GLN A 97 5.34 -15.94 -7.02
N SER A 98 6.34 -16.80 -6.86
CA SER A 98 6.14 -18.26 -6.83
C SER A 98 5.27 -18.78 -7.99
N GLY A 99 5.46 -18.24 -9.20
CA GLY A 99 4.72 -18.60 -10.42
C GLY A 99 3.29 -18.05 -10.54
N GLN A 100 2.77 -17.43 -9.48
CA GLN A 100 1.45 -16.80 -9.44
C GLN A 100 1.56 -15.34 -9.90
N VAL A 101 0.75 -14.89 -10.86
CA VAL A 101 0.68 -13.45 -11.21
C VAL A 101 -0.09 -12.73 -10.11
N ILE A 102 0.60 -11.82 -9.42
CA ILE A 102 0.09 -11.05 -8.29
C ILE A 102 -0.27 -9.62 -8.68
N TYR A 103 0.30 -9.10 -9.77
CA TYR A 103 0.06 -7.76 -10.27
C TYR A 103 0.24 -7.71 -11.77
N GLN A 104 -0.60 -6.93 -12.45
CA GLN A 104 -0.51 -6.75 -13.90
C GLN A 104 -1.08 -5.36 -14.27
N GLN A 105 -0.27 -4.54 -14.92
CA GLN A 105 -0.66 -3.19 -15.35
C GLN A 105 0.05 -2.79 -16.64
N ASN A 106 -0.62 -1.97 -17.46
CA ASN A 106 0.01 -1.33 -18.62
C ASN A 106 0.69 -0.02 -18.18
N VAL A 107 1.93 0.19 -18.63
CA VAL A 107 2.76 1.36 -18.28
C VAL A 107 3.20 2.12 -19.54
N PRO A 108 3.33 3.45 -19.47
CA PRO A 108 3.88 4.24 -20.56
C PRO A 108 5.38 3.98 -20.77
N PRO A 109 5.93 4.35 -21.95
CA PRO A 109 7.37 4.31 -22.17
C PRO A 109 8.12 5.21 -21.17
N GLY A 110 9.29 4.76 -20.74
CA GLY A 110 10.10 5.41 -19.71
C GLY A 110 10.11 4.68 -18.37
N PRO A 111 10.70 5.30 -17.33
CA PRO A 111 10.80 4.70 -15.99
C PRO A 111 9.43 4.52 -15.34
N PHE A 112 9.24 3.40 -14.64
CA PHE A 112 8.06 3.13 -13.84
C PHE A 112 8.44 2.63 -12.44
N GLU A 113 7.56 2.90 -11.47
CA GLU A 113 7.68 2.40 -10.10
C GLU A 113 6.31 1.89 -9.62
N PHE A 114 6.28 0.66 -9.08
CA PHE A 114 5.14 0.15 -8.33
C PHE A 114 5.48 0.14 -6.84
N SER A 115 4.66 0.82 -6.04
CA SER A 115 4.82 0.97 -4.58
C SER A 115 3.65 0.41 -3.78
N ASP A 116 2.57 0.03 -4.46
CA ASP A 116 1.31 -0.52 -3.92
C ASP A 116 1.22 -2.05 -4.07
N LEU A 117 2.35 -2.71 -4.40
CA LEU A 117 2.41 -4.15 -4.56
C LEU A 117 2.26 -4.86 -3.20
N VAL A 118 1.14 -5.56 -3.01
CA VAL A 118 0.97 -6.48 -1.89
C VAL A 118 1.56 -7.83 -2.30
N ALA A 119 2.82 -8.07 -1.95
CA ALA A 119 3.47 -9.36 -2.20
C ALA A 119 2.70 -10.51 -1.50
N TYR A 120 2.68 -11.67 -2.16
CA TYR A 120 2.04 -12.89 -1.67
C TYR A 120 2.82 -13.51 -0.49
N ASN A 121 4.15 -13.47 -0.57
CA ASN A 121 5.15 -13.87 0.42
C ASN A 121 6.30 -12.86 0.44
N GLY A 122 7.21 -12.95 1.41
CA GLY A 122 8.57 -12.42 1.21
C GLY A 122 9.27 -13.26 0.13
N GLY A 123 10.24 -12.71 -0.60
CA GLY A 123 11.03 -13.45 -1.60
C GLY A 123 11.04 -12.82 -2.99
N ASP A 124 11.69 -13.51 -3.93
CA ASP A 124 12.02 -13.00 -5.26
C ASP A 124 10.77 -12.72 -6.11
N LEU A 125 10.77 -11.59 -6.81
CA LEU A 125 9.70 -11.18 -7.71
C LEU A 125 10.17 -11.34 -9.16
N GLU A 126 9.48 -12.17 -9.93
CA GLU A 126 9.73 -12.30 -11.36
C GLU A 126 8.93 -11.23 -12.11
N VAL A 127 9.64 -10.32 -12.78
CA VAL A 127 9.03 -9.23 -13.55
C VAL A 127 9.17 -9.53 -15.03
N THR A 128 8.03 -9.57 -15.74
CA THR A 128 7.97 -9.66 -17.20
C THR A 128 7.44 -8.35 -17.75
N ILE A 129 8.21 -7.71 -18.63
CA ILE A 129 7.81 -6.51 -19.38
C ILE A 129 7.58 -6.95 -20.84
N ARG A 130 6.34 -6.87 -21.30
CA ARG A 130 5.99 -7.14 -22.70
C ARG A 130 5.78 -5.82 -23.43
N GLU A 131 6.66 -5.53 -24.40
CA GLU A 131 6.65 -4.30 -25.19
C GLU A 131 5.57 -4.35 -26.30
N ALA A 132 5.28 -3.19 -26.92
CA ALA A 132 4.26 -3.06 -27.96
C ALA A 132 4.56 -3.88 -29.23
N ASP A 133 5.84 -4.15 -29.53
CA ASP A 133 6.27 -5.02 -30.63
C ASP A 133 6.16 -6.52 -30.32
N GLY A 134 5.70 -6.87 -29.11
CA GLY A 134 5.57 -8.23 -28.63
C GLY A 134 6.85 -8.81 -28.03
N SER A 135 7.96 -8.08 -28.03
CA SER A 135 9.18 -8.51 -27.34
C SER A 135 8.96 -8.57 -25.83
N GLU A 136 9.55 -9.58 -25.18
CA GLU A 136 9.44 -9.77 -23.73
C GLU A 136 10.81 -9.68 -23.08
N ARG A 137 10.91 -8.85 -22.05
CA ARG A 137 12.07 -8.76 -21.17
C ARG A 137 11.72 -9.31 -19.81
N ARG A 138 12.62 -10.15 -19.27
CA ARG A 138 12.40 -10.85 -18.01
C ARG A 138 13.58 -10.63 -17.10
N TYR A 139 13.29 -10.24 -15.87
CA TYR A 139 14.31 -10.18 -14.82
C TYR A 139 13.68 -10.55 -13.47
N THR A 140 14.52 -11.08 -12.60
CA THR A 140 14.16 -11.35 -11.22
C THR A 140 14.60 -10.15 -10.37
N GLN A 141 13.64 -9.49 -9.74
CA GLN A 141 13.91 -8.47 -8.74
C GLN A 141 14.04 -9.14 -7.38
N THR A 142 15.27 -9.19 -6.89
CA THR A 142 15.58 -9.61 -5.53
C THR A 142 15.78 -8.35 -4.68
N ALA A 143 15.10 -8.24 -3.54
CA ALA A 143 15.34 -7.15 -2.61
C ALA A 143 16.66 -7.37 -1.85
N ALA A 144 17.42 -6.31 -1.57
CA ALA A 144 18.54 -6.40 -0.64
C ALA A 144 18.00 -6.79 0.75
N THR A 145 18.50 -7.88 1.32
CA THR A 145 18.08 -8.31 2.66
C THR A 145 18.67 -7.37 3.69
N LEU A 146 17.83 -6.73 4.50
CA LEU A 146 18.27 -5.89 5.61
C LEU A 146 18.82 -6.75 6.76
N PRO A 147 19.80 -6.26 7.54
CA PRO A 147 20.24 -6.93 8.76
C PRO A 147 19.09 -7.16 9.74
N LEU A 148 18.92 -8.41 10.21
CA LEU A 148 17.91 -8.74 11.22
C LEU A 148 18.39 -8.31 12.61
N LEU A 149 18.01 -7.10 13.02
CA LEU A 149 18.36 -6.52 14.32
C LEU A 149 17.12 -6.27 15.17
N GLN A 150 17.25 -6.53 16.46
CA GLN A 150 16.22 -6.38 17.47
C GLN A 150 16.76 -5.53 18.63
N ARG A 151 15.93 -4.62 19.15
CA ARG A 151 16.29 -3.83 20.35
C ARG A 151 16.49 -4.74 21.56
N ASN A 152 17.35 -4.32 22.48
CA ASN A 152 17.57 -5.05 23.73
C ASN A 152 16.25 -5.44 24.43
N GLY A 153 16.06 -6.73 24.71
CA GLY A 153 14.86 -7.31 25.33
C GLY A 153 13.72 -7.66 24.35
N ARG A 154 13.82 -7.30 23.07
CA ARG A 154 12.82 -7.66 22.06
C ARG A 154 13.01 -9.11 21.62
N LEU A 155 11.93 -9.87 21.66
CA LEU A 155 11.81 -11.20 21.06
C LEU A 155 10.91 -11.13 19.82
N LYS A 156 11.49 -11.36 18.65
CA LYS A 156 10.75 -11.62 17.40
C LYS A 156 10.72 -13.13 17.15
N TYR A 157 9.58 -13.69 16.77
CA TYR A 157 9.44 -15.13 16.55
C TYR A 157 8.41 -15.46 15.47
N SER A 158 8.59 -16.63 14.84
CA SER A 158 7.64 -17.20 13.89
C SER A 158 7.59 -18.72 14.07
N LEU A 159 6.40 -19.24 14.38
CA LEU A 159 6.10 -20.65 14.49
C LEU A 159 5.08 -21.01 13.42
N ALA A 160 5.36 -22.02 12.60
CA ALA A 160 4.42 -22.46 11.57
C ALA A 160 4.42 -23.97 11.44
N SER A 161 3.25 -24.53 11.13
CA SER A 161 3.13 -25.94 10.77
C SER A 161 1.94 -26.14 9.85
N GLY A 162 2.09 -27.02 8.87
CA GLY A 162 1.05 -27.26 7.88
C GLY A 162 1.53 -28.12 6.74
N ARG A 163 0.82 -28.05 5.63
CA ARG A 163 1.18 -28.71 4.38
C ARG A 163 1.74 -27.69 3.40
N TYR A 164 2.91 -27.99 2.85
CA TYR A 164 3.49 -27.19 1.76
C TYR A 164 2.49 -27.06 0.60
N ASN A 165 2.34 -25.86 0.04
CA ASN A 165 1.36 -25.55 -1.02
C ASN A 165 2.01 -24.80 -2.19
N GLY A 166 3.08 -25.38 -2.75
CA GLY A 166 3.79 -24.85 -3.91
C GLY A 166 2.99 -24.90 -5.21
N TYR A 167 3.51 -24.22 -6.24
CA TYR A 167 2.80 -23.95 -7.50
C TYR A 167 2.32 -25.19 -8.26
N ARG A 168 3.11 -26.28 -8.28
CA ARG A 168 2.75 -27.51 -9.00
C ARG A 168 1.85 -28.46 -8.20
N GLN A 169 1.66 -28.20 -6.90
CA GLN A 169 0.89 -29.04 -5.96
C GLN A 169 1.18 -30.56 -6.03
N ARG A 170 2.33 -30.98 -6.60
CA ARG A 170 2.67 -32.40 -6.79
C ARG A 170 2.93 -33.11 -5.45
N GLN A 171 3.55 -32.40 -4.51
CA GLN A 171 3.79 -32.88 -3.16
C GLN A 171 3.37 -31.81 -2.16
N GLN A 172 2.65 -32.26 -1.13
CA GLN A 172 2.18 -31.42 -0.03
C GLN A 172 2.62 -32.03 1.31
N PRO A 173 3.94 -32.21 1.54
CA PRO A 173 4.44 -32.78 2.77
C PRO A 173 4.08 -31.89 3.96
N LEU A 174 3.89 -32.53 5.11
CA LEU A 174 3.81 -31.83 6.38
C LEU A 174 5.18 -31.23 6.72
N PHE A 175 5.16 -30.01 7.24
CA PHE A 175 6.34 -29.35 7.77
C PHE A 175 6.02 -28.71 9.12
N ALA A 176 7.09 -28.41 9.86
CA ALA A 176 7.08 -27.55 11.03
C ALA A 176 8.31 -26.64 10.97
N SER A 177 8.12 -25.36 11.28
CA SER A 177 9.19 -24.38 11.39
C SER A 177 9.07 -23.57 12.66
N ALA A 178 10.20 -23.28 13.28
CA ALA A 178 10.30 -22.40 14.43
C ALA A 178 11.53 -21.51 14.27
N SER A 179 11.36 -20.20 14.36
CA SER A 179 12.46 -19.25 14.31
C SER A 179 12.26 -18.13 15.33
N ALA A 180 13.37 -17.58 15.82
CA ALA A 180 13.37 -16.51 16.78
C ALA A 180 14.62 -15.63 16.65
N ALA A 181 14.45 -14.34 16.97
CA ALA A 181 15.51 -13.36 17.09
C ALA A 181 15.33 -12.62 18.43
N TYR A 182 16.41 -12.50 19.19
CA TYR A 182 16.41 -11.84 20.49
C TYR A 182 17.44 -10.72 20.53
N GLY A 183 16.99 -9.52 20.89
CA GLY A 183 17.86 -8.37 21.09
C GLY A 183 18.57 -8.45 22.43
N LEU A 184 19.90 -8.44 22.39
CA LEU A 184 20.81 -8.47 23.52
C LEU A 184 21.28 -7.04 23.88
N PRO A 185 21.95 -6.86 25.03
CA PRO A 185 22.68 -5.63 25.32
C PRO A 185 23.70 -5.27 24.23
N TRP A 186 24.17 -4.01 24.24
CA TRP A 186 25.15 -3.47 23.29
C TRP A 186 24.71 -3.53 21.82
N GLU A 187 23.43 -3.25 21.57
CA GLU A 187 22.85 -3.18 20.21
C GLU A 187 23.13 -4.43 19.37
N SER A 188 23.13 -5.58 20.02
CA SER A 188 23.43 -6.88 19.42
C SER A 188 22.17 -7.74 19.35
N THR A 189 22.10 -8.66 18.41
CA THR A 189 20.96 -9.56 18.21
C THR A 189 21.47 -10.95 17.90
N LEU A 190 20.90 -11.95 18.54
CA LEU A 190 21.12 -13.36 18.21
C LEU A 190 19.84 -13.92 17.63
N TYR A 191 19.95 -14.68 16.54
CA TYR A 191 18.79 -15.24 15.88
C TYR A 191 19.06 -16.62 15.30
N GLY A 192 18.01 -17.40 15.10
CA GLY A 192 18.12 -18.72 14.51
C GLY A 192 16.76 -19.36 14.27
N GLY A 193 16.79 -20.51 13.61
CA GLY A 193 15.58 -21.24 13.31
C GLY A 193 15.82 -22.69 12.91
N LEU A 194 14.74 -23.46 12.94
CA LEU A 194 14.67 -24.85 12.51
C LEU A 194 13.50 -25.00 11.54
N LEU A 195 13.71 -25.77 10.47
CA LEU A 195 12.70 -26.15 9.49
C LEU A 195 12.78 -27.65 9.25
N LEU A 196 11.69 -28.35 9.56
CA LEU A 196 11.59 -29.81 9.48
C LEU A 196 10.43 -30.17 8.55
N SER A 197 10.68 -31.10 7.64
CA SER A 197 9.69 -31.72 6.75
C SER A 197 10.14 -33.15 6.46
N GLY A 198 9.26 -34.02 5.97
CA GLY A 198 9.50 -35.48 5.93
C GLY A 198 10.88 -35.89 5.40
N ARG A 199 11.33 -35.28 4.31
CA ARG A 199 12.64 -35.55 3.65
C ARG A 199 13.58 -34.33 3.65
N TYR A 200 13.35 -33.37 4.53
CA TYR A 200 14.08 -32.11 4.55
C TYR A 200 14.25 -31.61 5.98
N ARG A 201 15.48 -31.22 6.33
CA ARG A 201 15.80 -30.63 7.63
C ARG A 201 16.75 -29.47 7.40
N SER A 202 16.48 -28.34 8.03
CA SER A 202 17.35 -27.19 7.97
C SER A 202 17.43 -26.49 9.32
N ALA A 203 18.61 -25.93 9.61
CA ALA A 203 18.88 -25.15 10.79
C ALA A 203 19.65 -23.90 10.39
N GLN A 204 19.33 -22.75 10.98
CA GLN A 204 20.03 -21.50 10.78
C GLN A 204 20.43 -20.90 12.12
N LEU A 205 21.61 -20.29 12.16
CA LEU A 205 22.07 -19.49 13.29
C LEU A 205 22.75 -18.23 12.75
N GLY A 206 22.47 -17.09 13.39
CA GLY A 206 23.01 -15.82 13.00
C GLY A 206 23.10 -14.83 14.14
N ALA A 207 23.89 -13.80 13.92
CA ALA A 207 24.03 -12.67 14.83
C ALA A 207 24.13 -11.38 14.04
N GLY A 208 23.60 -10.31 14.62
CA GLY A 208 23.72 -8.97 14.09
C GLY A 208 24.14 -7.98 15.16
N LYS A 209 24.75 -6.88 14.73
CA LYS A 209 25.12 -5.76 15.58
C LYS A 209 24.88 -4.45 14.85
N TYR A 210 24.34 -3.47 15.57
CA TYR A 210 24.36 -2.08 15.15
C TYR A 210 25.48 -1.34 15.86
N ASP A 211 26.19 -0.52 15.10
CA ASP A 211 27.15 0.45 15.62
C ASP A 211 26.89 1.81 14.97
N ALA A 212 26.96 2.89 15.76
CA ALA A 212 26.66 4.23 15.25
C ALA A 212 27.64 4.69 14.16
N LEU A 213 28.90 4.23 14.22
CA LEU A 213 29.97 4.60 13.28
C LEU A 213 30.13 3.60 12.15
N LEU A 214 29.74 2.34 12.30
CA LEU A 214 29.88 1.32 11.25
C LEU A 214 28.55 1.00 10.55
N GLY A 215 27.40 1.24 11.17
CA GLY A 215 26.09 0.83 10.67
C GLY A 215 25.64 -0.53 11.21
N ALA A 216 24.61 -1.09 10.58
CA ALA A 216 24.07 -2.41 10.91
C ALA A 216 24.78 -3.50 10.10
N LEU A 217 25.25 -4.54 10.77
CA LEU A 217 25.83 -5.73 10.16
C LEU A 217 25.13 -6.97 10.73
N ALA A 218 24.78 -7.93 9.88
CA ALA A 218 24.33 -9.25 10.30
C ALA A 218 24.98 -10.35 9.47
N VAL A 219 25.28 -11.47 10.13
CA VAL A 219 25.85 -12.66 9.51
C VAL A 219 25.08 -13.89 9.98
N ASP A 220 24.80 -14.81 9.08
CA ASP A 220 24.20 -16.09 9.42
C ASP A 220 24.71 -17.23 8.57
N ALA A 221 24.61 -18.43 9.13
CA ALA A 221 24.92 -19.69 8.50
C ALA A 221 23.70 -20.60 8.56
N SER A 222 23.38 -21.22 7.43
CA SER A 222 22.30 -22.18 7.28
C SER A 222 22.87 -23.53 6.89
N TYR A 223 22.36 -24.59 7.52
CA TYR A 223 22.60 -25.98 7.17
C TYR A 223 21.31 -26.57 6.60
N ALA A 224 21.43 -27.40 5.56
CA ALA A 224 20.32 -28.15 4.99
C ALA A 224 20.73 -29.61 4.73
N ASP A 225 19.82 -30.53 5.05
CA ASP A 225 19.87 -31.95 4.75
C ASP A 225 18.57 -32.33 4.02
N SER A 226 18.69 -32.71 2.76
CA SER A 226 17.55 -32.93 1.88
C SER A 226 17.67 -34.23 1.09
N GLN A 227 16.54 -34.84 0.78
CA GLN A 227 16.45 -35.95 -0.18
C GLN A 227 15.51 -35.53 -1.32
N PRO A 228 15.98 -34.66 -2.23
CA PRO A 228 15.18 -34.18 -3.35
C PRO A 228 14.71 -35.36 -4.20
N MET A 229 13.44 -35.31 -4.61
CA MET A 229 12.87 -36.29 -5.55
C MET A 229 13.08 -35.80 -6.98
N ASP A 230 14.33 -35.81 -7.46
CA ASP A 230 14.59 -35.55 -8.87
C ASP A 230 14.24 -36.80 -9.68
N THR A 231 13.12 -36.75 -10.40
CA THR A 231 12.65 -37.87 -11.23
C THR A 231 13.57 -38.21 -12.41
N ARG A 232 14.56 -37.35 -12.71
CA ARG A 232 15.54 -37.54 -13.80
C ARG A 232 16.83 -38.24 -13.34
N LEU A 233 17.10 -38.32 -12.04
CA LEU A 233 18.37 -38.83 -11.48
C LEU A 233 18.28 -40.23 -10.86
N GLY A 234 17.12 -40.90 -10.93
CA GLY A 234 16.93 -42.22 -10.33
C GLY A 234 16.61 -42.16 -8.84
N ALA A 235 17.19 -43.06 -8.03
CA ALA A 235 16.85 -43.18 -6.60
C ALA A 235 17.17 -41.89 -5.82
N PRO A 236 16.32 -41.48 -4.85
CA PRO A 236 16.55 -40.27 -4.05
C PRO A 236 17.89 -40.32 -3.32
N GLN A 237 18.79 -39.39 -3.64
CA GLN A 237 20.08 -39.25 -2.96
C GLN A 237 19.97 -38.20 -1.86
N ARG A 238 20.62 -38.48 -0.73
CA ARG A 238 20.72 -37.53 0.38
C ARG A 238 21.79 -36.50 0.06
N HIS A 239 21.46 -35.23 0.18
CA HIS A 239 22.34 -34.11 -0.03
C HIS A 239 22.42 -33.27 1.24
N THR A 240 23.63 -32.84 1.59
CA THR A 240 23.87 -31.90 2.67
C THR A 240 24.53 -30.66 2.12
N GLY A 241 24.22 -29.51 2.70
CA GLY A 241 24.88 -28.28 2.32
C GLY A 241 24.84 -27.18 3.34
N TYR A 242 25.68 -26.18 3.08
CA TYR A 242 25.80 -24.97 3.89
C TYR A 242 25.59 -23.73 3.03
N ALA A 243 24.97 -22.71 3.62
CA ALA A 243 24.86 -21.38 3.05
C ALA A 243 25.27 -20.33 4.08
N TYR A 244 25.90 -19.27 3.63
CA TYR A 244 26.33 -18.14 4.45
C TYR A 244 25.70 -16.87 3.90
N ARG A 245 25.18 -16.01 4.78
CA ARG A 245 24.63 -14.71 4.43
C ARG A 245 25.35 -13.62 5.23
N LEU A 246 25.62 -12.51 4.56
CA LEU A 246 26.07 -11.26 5.15
C LEU A 246 25.12 -10.17 4.69
N ALA A 247 24.59 -9.39 5.62
CA ALA A 247 23.77 -8.22 5.35
C ALA A 247 24.39 -7.00 6.03
N TYR A 248 24.42 -5.87 5.33
CA TYR A 248 24.94 -4.61 5.82
C TYR A 248 24.02 -3.45 5.42
N ALA A 249 23.74 -2.54 6.34
CA ALA A 249 22.94 -1.36 6.07
C ALA A 249 23.45 -0.14 6.84
N ARG A 250 23.51 1.01 6.17
CA ARG A 250 23.93 2.27 6.79
C ARG A 250 23.33 3.50 6.13
N GLY A 251 22.82 4.40 6.95
CA GLY A 251 22.59 5.81 6.60
C GLY A 251 23.75 6.69 7.05
N PHE A 252 24.10 7.70 6.26
CA PHE A 252 25.13 8.68 6.55
C PHE A 252 24.52 10.09 6.62
N ASN A 253 25.08 10.96 7.46
CA ASN A 253 24.62 12.35 7.60
C ASN A 253 24.77 13.18 6.32
N SER A 254 25.59 12.72 5.36
CA SER A 254 25.71 13.26 4.01
C SER A 254 24.47 13.04 3.13
N GLY A 255 23.42 12.38 3.64
CA GLY A 255 22.25 11.98 2.84
C GLY A 255 22.49 10.73 1.98
N THR A 256 23.55 9.97 2.28
CA THR A 256 23.84 8.66 1.67
C THR A 256 23.11 7.56 2.43
N ALA A 257 22.49 6.62 1.73
CA ALA A 257 22.01 5.37 2.29
C ALA A 257 22.53 4.21 1.46
N LEU A 258 23.04 3.18 2.13
CA LEU A 258 23.68 2.02 1.54
C LEU A 258 23.13 0.75 2.18
N ASN A 259 22.61 -0.15 1.36
CA ASN A 259 22.24 -1.51 1.72
C ASN A 259 23.02 -2.49 0.84
N PHE A 260 23.59 -3.52 1.46
CA PHE A 260 24.37 -4.55 0.78
C PHE A 260 24.03 -5.90 1.37
N SER A 261 23.84 -6.89 0.51
CA SER A 261 23.67 -8.27 0.93
C SER A 261 24.49 -9.21 0.05
N TRP A 262 25.10 -10.18 0.69
CA TRP A 262 25.85 -11.24 0.06
C TRP A 262 25.37 -12.58 0.58
N SER A 263 25.15 -13.53 -0.31
CA SER A 263 24.81 -14.89 0.04
C SER A 263 25.67 -15.86 -0.76
N HIS A 264 26.20 -16.86 -0.08
CA HIS A 264 27.03 -17.89 -0.69
C HIS A 264 26.55 -19.28 -0.28
N TYR A 265 26.12 -20.05 -1.26
CA TYR A 265 25.72 -21.45 -1.10
C TYR A 265 26.97 -22.29 -1.32
N ALA A 266 27.64 -22.64 -0.21
CA ALA A 266 28.99 -23.19 -0.19
C ALA A 266 29.12 -24.56 -0.88
N SER A 267 28.02 -25.31 -0.93
CA SER A 267 27.97 -26.62 -1.57
C SER A 267 26.88 -26.68 -2.63
N GLN A 268 27.12 -27.46 -3.68
CA GLN A 268 26.07 -27.79 -4.64
C GLN A 268 24.90 -28.55 -3.99
N GLY A 269 25.14 -29.23 -2.86
CA GLY A 269 24.14 -30.00 -2.11
C GLY A 269 23.25 -29.18 -1.17
N PHE A 270 23.36 -27.85 -1.15
CA PHE A 270 22.41 -27.02 -0.42
C PHE A 270 21.14 -26.88 -1.26
N TYR A 271 20.00 -27.28 -0.69
CA TYR A 271 18.68 -27.09 -1.26
C TYR A 271 17.84 -26.35 -0.23
N THR A 272 16.98 -25.46 -0.68
CA THR A 272 15.87 -24.96 0.13
C THR A 272 14.76 -26.02 0.17
N LEU A 273 13.76 -25.85 1.05
CA LEU A 273 12.62 -26.77 1.07
C LEU A 273 11.91 -26.77 -0.29
N ALA A 274 11.69 -25.58 -0.86
CA ALA A 274 11.08 -25.42 -2.17
C ALA A 274 11.91 -26.11 -3.26
N ASP A 275 13.24 -25.90 -3.31
CA ASP A 275 14.12 -26.56 -4.30
C ASP A 275 14.10 -28.09 -4.18
N SER A 276 13.87 -28.62 -2.97
CA SER A 276 13.83 -30.06 -2.73
C SER A 276 12.52 -30.74 -3.15
N LEU A 277 11.44 -29.95 -3.26
CA LEU A 277 10.08 -30.43 -3.52
C LEU A 277 9.58 -30.07 -4.93
N ASP A 278 9.94 -28.89 -5.44
CA ASP A 278 9.52 -28.39 -6.74
C ASP A 278 10.58 -28.71 -7.81
N ASP A 279 10.22 -29.50 -8.81
CA ASP A 279 10.98 -29.59 -10.07
C ASP A 279 11.02 -28.18 -10.70
N ALA A 280 12.22 -27.72 -11.09
CA ALA A 280 12.46 -26.38 -11.61
C ALA A 280 11.49 -25.93 -12.75
N PRO A 281 11.32 -24.60 -12.95
CA PRO A 281 10.24 -24.04 -13.75
C PRO A 281 10.31 -24.36 -15.26
N PHE A 282 9.13 -24.71 -15.78
CA PHE A 282 8.53 -24.51 -17.11
C PHE A 282 9.24 -24.73 -18.45
N TRP A 283 10.55 -24.84 -18.55
CA TRP A 283 11.19 -25.05 -19.86
C TRP A 283 11.89 -26.40 -19.88
N HIS A 284 11.57 -27.22 -20.88
CA HIS A 284 12.15 -28.55 -21.08
C HIS A 284 13.71 -28.52 -21.13
N ASP A 285 14.33 -27.35 -21.27
CA ASP A 285 15.79 -27.13 -21.30
C ASP A 285 16.40 -26.41 -20.08
N ALA A 286 15.60 -25.89 -19.14
CA ALA A 286 16.15 -25.24 -17.93
C ALA A 286 16.43 -26.29 -16.85
N ALA A 287 17.60 -26.93 -16.91
CA ALA A 287 18.17 -27.60 -15.73
C ALA A 287 18.05 -26.65 -14.53
N ALA A 288 17.59 -27.14 -13.37
CA ALA A 288 17.44 -26.34 -12.15
C ALA A 288 18.73 -25.53 -11.87
N LEU A 289 18.70 -24.24 -12.19
CA LEU A 289 19.84 -23.36 -12.01
C LEU A 289 19.99 -23.13 -10.51
N ARG A 290 20.89 -23.89 -9.88
CA ARG A 290 21.16 -23.75 -8.45
C ARG A 290 22.05 -22.56 -8.21
N VAL A 291 21.58 -21.60 -7.43
CA VAL A 291 22.36 -20.41 -7.07
C VAL A 291 23.58 -20.84 -6.26
N LYS A 292 24.75 -20.33 -6.64
CA LYS A 292 26.04 -20.49 -5.95
C LYS A 292 26.35 -19.26 -5.11
N ARG A 293 26.06 -18.08 -5.65
CA ARG A 293 26.34 -16.80 -5.03
C ARG A 293 25.31 -15.78 -5.47
N ARG A 294 24.82 -14.99 -4.53
CA ARG A 294 23.97 -13.82 -4.77
C ARG A 294 24.64 -12.60 -4.14
N VAL A 295 24.70 -11.51 -4.89
CA VAL A 295 25.16 -10.20 -4.42
C VAL A 295 24.05 -9.21 -4.73
N SER A 296 23.65 -8.39 -3.77
CA SER A 296 22.71 -7.29 -4.00
C SER A 296 23.24 -6.01 -3.38
N LEU A 297 23.03 -4.90 -4.07
CA LEU A 297 23.47 -3.57 -3.66
C LEU A 297 22.33 -2.58 -3.89
N GLN A 298 22.13 -1.67 -2.95
CA GLN A 298 21.27 -0.51 -3.10
C GLN A 298 21.94 0.69 -2.45
N LEU A 299 22.19 1.72 -3.23
CA LEU A 299 22.82 2.96 -2.84
C LEU A 299 21.90 4.11 -3.28
N SER A 300 21.69 5.07 -2.40
CA SER A 300 21.05 6.34 -2.74
C SER A 300 21.80 7.49 -2.09
N GLN A 301 22.00 8.57 -2.84
CA GLN A 301 22.72 9.76 -2.41
C GLN A 301 21.94 11.00 -2.84
N SER A 302 21.62 11.87 -1.89
CA SER A 302 21.24 13.26 -2.21
C SER A 302 22.49 14.10 -2.42
N LEU A 303 22.64 14.72 -3.59
CA LEU A 303 23.77 15.59 -3.95
C LEU A 303 23.40 17.08 -3.84
N ALA A 304 22.47 17.43 -2.95
CA ALA A 304 21.94 18.78 -2.79
C ALA A 304 21.50 19.39 -4.13
N SER A 305 22.18 20.45 -4.62
CA SER A 305 21.85 21.15 -5.88
C SER A 305 22.14 20.35 -7.15
N LEU A 306 22.94 19.28 -7.06
CA LEU A 306 23.23 18.38 -8.19
C LEU A 306 22.17 17.27 -8.33
N GLY A 307 21.14 17.25 -7.48
CA GLY A 307 20.01 16.33 -7.56
C GLY A 307 20.20 15.07 -6.71
N GLN A 308 19.62 13.95 -7.14
CA GLN A 308 19.67 12.66 -6.47
C GLN A 308 20.29 11.61 -7.39
N VAL A 309 21.17 10.78 -6.83
CA VAL A 309 21.68 9.57 -7.49
C VAL A 309 21.18 8.34 -6.74
N SER A 310 20.83 7.30 -7.47
CA SER A 310 20.63 5.96 -6.91
C SER A 310 21.22 4.90 -7.82
N LEU A 311 21.73 3.84 -7.21
CA LEU A 311 22.24 2.64 -7.86
C LEU A 311 21.64 1.45 -7.13
N SER A 312 20.97 0.55 -7.84
CA SER A 312 20.44 -0.66 -7.27
C SER A 312 20.60 -1.83 -8.22
N GLY A 313 20.92 -3.00 -7.70
CA GLY A 313 21.04 -4.18 -8.54
C GLY A 313 21.41 -5.43 -7.79
N SER A 314 21.44 -6.53 -8.52
CA SER A 314 21.86 -7.83 -8.02
C SER A 314 22.57 -8.64 -9.10
N GLN A 315 23.39 -9.59 -8.65
CA GLN A 315 24.03 -10.57 -9.51
C GLN A 315 23.95 -11.96 -8.86
N GLU A 316 23.57 -12.94 -9.67
CA GLU A 316 23.44 -14.33 -9.30
C GLU A 316 24.36 -15.20 -10.16
N ALA A 317 25.29 -15.89 -9.51
CA ALA A 317 26.07 -16.93 -10.15
C ALA A 317 25.46 -18.29 -9.82
N TYR A 318 25.45 -19.21 -10.79
CA TYR A 318 24.84 -20.54 -10.63
C TYR A 318 25.89 -21.64 -10.72
N TRP A 319 25.61 -22.77 -10.08
CA TRP A 319 26.40 -23.98 -10.21
C TRP A 319 26.27 -24.57 -11.62
N ARG A 320 27.40 -25.00 -12.19
CA ARG A 320 27.48 -25.64 -13.52
C ARG A 320 26.97 -24.76 -14.67
N GLN A 321 26.94 -23.44 -14.48
CA GLN A 321 26.57 -22.47 -15.50
C GLN A 321 27.61 -21.35 -15.53
N ALA A 322 28.12 -21.03 -16.73
CA ALA A 322 29.08 -19.95 -16.90
C ALA A 322 28.43 -18.56 -16.90
N SER A 323 27.21 -18.45 -17.44
CA SER A 323 26.44 -17.20 -17.45
C SER A 323 25.85 -16.90 -16.08
N ALA A 324 26.01 -15.66 -15.62
CA ALA A 324 25.33 -15.15 -14.43
C ALA A 324 23.97 -14.53 -14.81
N GLY A 325 23.06 -14.45 -13.84
CA GLY A 325 21.93 -13.55 -13.88
C GLY A 325 22.35 -12.21 -13.29
N SER A 326 21.99 -11.09 -13.90
CA SER A 326 22.43 -9.76 -13.46
C SER A 326 21.35 -8.73 -13.74
N SER A 327 21.08 -7.85 -12.79
CA SER A 327 20.16 -6.72 -12.95
C SER A 327 20.74 -5.50 -12.25
N TRP A 328 21.02 -4.44 -12.98
CA TRP A 328 21.60 -3.21 -12.44
C TRP A 328 20.89 -2.00 -13.02
N THR A 329 20.46 -1.11 -12.14
CA THR A 329 19.82 0.15 -12.50
C THR A 329 20.52 1.30 -11.79
N ALA A 330 21.02 2.25 -12.55
CA ALA A 330 21.49 3.53 -12.05
C ALA A 330 20.50 4.62 -12.48
N TYR A 331 20.20 5.54 -11.59
CA TYR A 331 19.25 6.62 -11.81
C TYR A 331 19.81 7.91 -11.24
N TRP A 332 19.74 8.98 -12.02
CA TRP A 332 20.02 10.34 -11.59
C TRP A 332 18.85 11.22 -11.96
N SER A 333 18.48 12.14 -11.06
CA SER A 333 17.47 13.15 -11.34
C SER A 333 17.83 14.48 -10.71
N ASN A 334 17.58 15.58 -11.40
CA ASN A 334 17.73 16.92 -10.87
C ASN A 334 16.65 17.86 -11.40
N SER A 335 16.34 18.90 -10.63
CA SER A 335 15.43 19.98 -11.02
C SER A 335 16.26 21.24 -11.31
N LEU A 336 16.55 21.49 -12.59
CA LEU A 336 17.30 22.63 -13.08
C LEU A 336 16.33 23.79 -13.34
N GLY A 337 16.06 24.59 -12.30
CA GLY A 337 15.02 25.62 -12.36
C GLY A 337 13.64 24.97 -12.59
N PRO A 338 12.86 25.38 -13.62
CA PRO A 338 11.59 24.74 -13.94
C PRO A 338 11.75 23.39 -14.67
N LEU A 339 12.93 23.04 -15.17
CA LEU A 339 13.14 21.80 -15.93
C LEU A 339 13.55 20.64 -15.01
N ASN A 340 12.74 19.59 -14.96
CA ASN A 340 13.12 18.32 -14.35
C ASN A 340 13.85 17.46 -15.38
N VAL A 341 15.02 16.96 -15.01
CA VAL A 341 15.85 16.07 -15.83
C VAL A 341 16.02 14.76 -15.07
N ASN A 342 15.79 13.65 -15.74
CA ASN A 342 16.08 12.31 -15.23
C ASN A 342 16.89 11.51 -16.25
N LEU A 343 17.89 10.81 -15.77
CA LEU A 343 18.74 9.91 -16.54
C LEU A 343 18.73 8.55 -15.85
N ALA A 344 18.38 7.51 -16.59
CA ALA A 344 18.33 6.15 -16.09
C ALA A 344 19.14 5.22 -17.00
N LEU A 345 19.93 4.34 -16.39
CA LEU A 345 20.72 3.31 -17.05
C LEU A 345 20.30 1.98 -16.45
N SER A 346 19.95 1.01 -17.29
CA SER A 346 19.55 -0.33 -16.86
C SER A 346 20.30 -1.38 -17.66
N TYR A 347 20.81 -2.38 -16.97
CA TYR A 347 21.41 -3.58 -17.53
C TYR A 347 20.70 -4.79 -16.95
N SER A 348 20.23 -5.69 -17.79
CA SER A 348 19.60 -6.93 -17.33
C SER A 348 20.05 -8.10 -18.19
N GLU A 349 20.51 -9.17 -17.56
CA GLU A 349 20.91 -10.42 -18.20
C GLU A 349 20.25 -11.56 -17.43
N ALA A 350 19.40 -12.32 -18.10
CA ALA A 350 18.90 -13.58 -17.56
C ALA A 350 19.85 -14.72 -17.95
N PRO A 351 19.99 -15.78 -17.12
CA PRO A 351 20.87 -16.90 -17.44
C PRO A 351 20.50 -17.53 -18.79
N ARG A 352 21.51 -17.76 -19.64
CA ARG A 352 21.34 -18.32 -21.01
C ARG A 352 20.52 -17.44 -21.97
N GLN A 353 20.22 -16.20 -21.62
CA GLN A 353 19.60 -15.22 -22.51
C GLN A 353 20.60 -14.12 -22.87
N ALA A 354 20.30 -13.37 -23.93
CA ALA A 354 21.06 -12.17 -24.25
C ALA A 354 20.88 -11.11 -23.15
N HIS A 355 21.89 -10.26 -22.99
CA HIS A 355 21.76 -9.11 -22.11
C HIS A 355 20.99 -7.98 -22.80
N ASP A 356 20.26 -7.22 -22.01
CA ASP A 356 19.61 -5.98 -22.41
C ASP A 356 20.32 -4.79 -21.77
N THR A 357 20.56 -3.76 -22.57
CA THR A 357 21.06 -2.45 -22.13
C THR A 357 20.05 -1.38 -22.49
N LEU A 358 19.65 -0.58 -21.50
CA LEU A 358 18.70 0.50 -21.68
C LEU A 358 19.25 1.79 -21.08
N ILE A 359 19.21 2.86 -21.87
CA ILE A 359 19.52 4.23 -21.45
C ILE A 359 18.26 5.05 -21.66
N SER A 360 17.79 5.79 -20.66
CA SER A 360 16.61 6.66 -20.76
C SER A 360 16.93 8.05 -20.24
N LEU A 361 16.65 9.06 -21.04
CA LEU A 361 16.72 10.48 -20.69
C LEU A 361 15.31 11.05 -20.72
N GLY A 362 14.80 11.46 -19.57
CA GLY A 362 13.53 12.15 -19.43
C GLY A 362 13.72 13.62 -19.10
N LEU A 363 12.99 14.47 -19.80
CA LEU A 363 12.88 15.90 -19.59
C LEU A 363 11.42 16.22 -19.29
N SER A 364 11.14 16.96 -18.22
CA SER A 364 9.77 17.38 -17.87
C SER A 364 9.77 18.83 -17.43
N LEU A 365 8.97 19.65 -18.11
CA LEU A 365 8.81 21.07 -17.87
C LEU A 365 7.37 21.35 -17.41
N PRO A 366 7.13 21.55 -16.10
CA PRO A 366 5.87 22.08 -15.61
C PRO A 366 5.65 23.49 -16.15
N LEU A 367 4.53 23.68 -16.84
CA LEU A 367 4.17 24.92 -17.49
C LEU A 367 3.37 25.86 -16.58
N ALA A 368 3.05 25.44 -15.35
CA ALA A 368 2.25 26.24 -14.41
C ALA A 368 2.84 27.64 -14.19
N ASN A 369 4.15 27.76 -14.02
CA ASN A 369 4.79 29.06 -13.84
C ASN A 369 4.90 29.87 -15.15
N LEU A 370 4.77 29.22 -16.30
CA LEU A 370 4.87 29.84 -17.64
C LEU A 370 3.49 30.26 -18.20
N LEU A 371 2.42 29.56 -17.79
CA LEU A 371 1.06 29.70 -18.31
C LEU A 371 0.06 30.16 -17.24
N GLY A 372 0.49 30.96 -16.27
CA GLY A 372 -0.42 31.60 -15.30
C GLY A 372 -1.13 30.64 -14.35
N GLY A 373 -0.47 29.55 -13.93
CA GLY A 373 -0.97 28.59 -12.93
C GLY A 373 -1.65 27.35 -13.51
N ALA A 374 -1.76 27.23 -14.84
CA ALA A 374 -2.32 26.03 -15.47
C ALA A 374 -1.48 24.78 -15.11
N PRO A 375 -2.05 23.73 -14.50
CA PRO A 375 -1.30 22.55 -14.05
C PRO A 375 -1.00 21.61 -15.22
N LEU A 376 -0.24 22.11 -16.19
CA LEU A 376 0.20 21.44 -17.40
C LEU A 376 1.69 21.10 -17.29
N SER A 377 2.12 20.00 -17.91
CA SER A 377 3.51 19.60 -18.01
C SER A 377 3.81 19.06 -19.39
N LEU A 378 4.90 19.57 -20.00
CA LEU A 378 5.45 19.06 -21.25
C LEU A 378 6.59 18.10 -20.92
N GLY A 379 6.53 16.88 -21.44
CA GLY A 379 7.54 15.85 -21.23
C GLY A 379 8.16 15.36 -22.53
N ASN A 380 9.43 15.02 -22.50
CA ASN A 380 10.09 14.24 -23.53
C ASN A 380 10.91 13.12 -22.90
N THR A 381 10.76 11.89 -23.37
CA THR A 381 11.54 10.74 -22.93
C THR A 381 12.20 10.10 -24.14
N THR A 382 13.52 10.14 -24.17
CA THR A 382 14.34 9.45 -25.18
C THR A 382 14.95 8.21 -24.57
N THR A 383 14.71 7.05 -25.18
CA THR A 383 15.19 5.75 -24.69
C THR A 383 16.02 5.06 -25.77
N ARG A 384 17.12 4.42 -25.38
CA ARG A 384 17.94 3.57 -26.25
C ARG A 384 18.01 2.17 -25.65
N LEU A 385 17.33 1.21 -26.28
CA LEU A 385 17.32 -0.20 -25.89
C LEU A 385 18.11 -1.03 -26.89
N ASN A 386 19.18 -1.70 -26.44
CA ASN A 386 20.05 -2.55 -27.28
C ASN A 386 20.50 -1.87 -28.58
N GLY A 387 20.83 -0.58 -28.47
CA GLY A 387 21.23 0.25 -29.60
C GLY A 387 20.09 0.93 -30.35
N ARG A 388 18.83 0.48 -30.21
CA ARG A 388 17.65 1.05 -30.89
C ARG A 388 17.11 2.26 -30.14
N LEU A 389 16.95 3.38 -30.84
CA LEU A 389 16.43 4.62 -30.27
C LEU A 389 14.89 4.68 -30.38
N SER A 390 14.22 5.06 -29.29
CA SER A 390 12.83 5.51 -29.26
C SER A 390 12.73 6.87 -28.59
N ASN A 391 11.75 7.66 -29.00
CA ASN A 391 11.49 8.97 -28.42
C ASN A 391 9.99 9.16 -28.25
N GLN A 392 9.58 9.68 -27.10
CA GLN A 392 8.21 10.00 -26.74
C GLN A 392 8.12 11.45 -26.31
N THR A 393 7.26 12.22 -26.96
CA THR A 393 6.87 13.56 -26.53
C THR A 393 5.47 13.49 -25.93
N SER A 394 5.27 14.12 -24.78
CA SER A 394 4.01 14.05 -24.03
C SER A 394 3.58 15.42 -23.52
N LEU A 395 2.27 15.62 -23.45
CA LEU A 395 1.62 16.73 -22.77
C LEU A 395 0.66 16.13 -21.75
N SER A 396 0.79 16.53 -20.50
CA SER A 396 -0.07 16.06 -19.41
C SER A 396 -0.60 17.21 -18.59
N GLY A 397 -1.69 16.97 -17.88
CA GLY A 397 -2.25 17.96 -16.97
C GLY A 397 -3.20 17.36 -15.95
N SER A 398 -3.61 18.21 -15.00
CA SER A 398 -4.65 17.89 -14.04
C SER A 398 -5.80 18.90 -14.07
N ALA A 399 -6.99 18.45 -13.65
CA ALA A 399 -8.20 19.26 -13.56
C ALA A 399 -9.08 18.76 -12.40
N ALA A 400 -10.16 19.50 -12.10
CA ALA A 400 -11.09 19.19 -11.01
C ALA A 400 -10.39 19.01 -9.65
N ASP A 401 -9.50 19.95 -9.31
CA ASP A 401 -8.67 19.96 -8.10
C ASP A 401 -7.78 18.71 -7.96
N GLY A 402 -7.19 18.29 -9.08
CA GLY A 402 -6.30 17.12 -9.13
C GLY A 402 -7.01 15.76 -9.21
N ARG A 403 -8.35 15.74 -9.23
CA ARG A 403 -9.14 14.50 -9.39
C ARG A 403 -9.05 13.93 -10.80
N LEU A 404 -8.99 14.76 -11.82
CA LEU A 404 -8.78 14.32 -13.19
C LEU A 404 -7.31 14.53 -13.55
N ASN A 405 -6.61 13.46 -13.92
CA ASN A 405 -5.29 13.52 -14.54
C ASN A 405 -5.42 12.99 -15.96
N TRP A 406 -4.79 13.66 -16.91
CA TRP A 406 -4.84 13.29 -18.31
C TRP A 406 -3.48 13.48 -18.96
N GLY A 407 -3.25 12.73 -20.03
CA GLY A 407 -2.03 12.84 -20.81
C GLY A 407 -2.24 12.43 -22.26
N LEU A 408 -1.50 13.06 -23.13
CA LEU A 408 -1.39 12.77 -24.55
C LEU A 408 0.09 12.56 -24.85
N ALA A 409 0.43 11.51 -25.59
CA ALA A 409 1.82 11.31 -26.01
C ALA A 409 1.92 10.77 -27.44
N ASN A 410 2.96 11.23 -28.13
CA ASN A 410 3.36 10.73 -29.43
C ASN A 410 4.73 10.06 -29.28
N SER A 411 4.83 8.81 -29.71
CA SER A 411 6.07 8.04 -29.65
C SER A 411 6.47 7.54 -31.03
N TRP A 412 7.77 7.51 -31.30
CA TRP A 412 8.34 6.90 -32.50
C TRP A 412 9.64 6.17 -32.18
N SER A 413 9.98 5.18 -33.00
CA SER A 413 11.24 4.42 -32.93
C SER A 413 12.01 4.50 -34.23
N GLN A 414 13.33 4.36 -34.14
CA GLN A 414 14.26 4.43 -35.27
C GLN A 414 14.01 3.36 -36.35
N ASP A 415 13.53 2.17 -35.97
CA ASP A 415 13.19 1.09 -36.89
C ASP A 415 11.83 1.27 -37.58
N GLY A 416 11.08 2.33 -37.24
CA GLY A 416 9.78 2.66 -37.82
C GLY A 416 8.66 1.67 -37.45
N GLN A 417 8.93 0.69 -36.59
CA GLN A 417 7.98 -0.35 -36.22
C GLN A 417 7.04 0.08 -35.09
N SER A 418 7.48 0.97 -34.19
CA SER A 418 6.67 1.44 -33.05
C SER A 418 6.42 2.95 -33.09
N ARG A 419 5.62 3.40 -34.08
CA ARG A 419 4.93 4.69 -33.98
C ARG A 419 3.64 4.50 -33.20
N SER A 420 3.42 5.31 -32.17
CA SER A 420 2.18 5.29 -31.40
C SER A 420 1.69 6.67 -31.00
N GLN A 421 0.37 6.80 -30.92
CA GLN A 421 -0.33 7.92 -30.30
C GLN A 421 -1.08 7.37 -29.11
N SER A 422 -0.86 7.95 -27.94
CA SER A 422 -1.48 7.50 -26.70
C SER A 422 -2.23 8.62 -26.02
N ALA A 423 -3.36 8.28 -25.43
CA ALA A 423 -4.15 9.14 -24.57
C ALA A 423 -4.46 8.39 -23.28
N ASN A 424 -4.15 8.98 -22.14
CA ASN A 424 -4.41 8.40 -20.83
C ASN A 424 -5.30 9.35 -20.02
N LEU A 425 -6.26 8.77 -19.31
CA LEU A 425 -7.20 9.45 -18.42
C LEU A 425 -7.24 8.69 -17.10
N MET A 426 -7.16 9.42 -15.99
CA MET A 426 -7.25 8.89 -14.65
C MET A 426 -8.15 9.80 -13.80
N TRP A 427 -9.28 9.28 -13.35
CA TRP A 427 -10.22 9.97 -12.48
C TRP A 427 -10.16 9.38 -11.08
N SER A 428 -9.80 10.18 -10.09
CA SER A 428 -9.66 9.80 -8.67
C SER A 428 -10.76 10.43 -7.85
N ALA A 429 -11.70 9.61 -7.39
CA ALA A 429 -12.80 10.00 -6.51
C ALA A 429 -12.55 9.53 -5.06
N GLY A 430 -13.43 9.90 -4.13
CA GLY A 430 -13.42 9.35 -2.77
C GLY A 430 -13.80 7.85 -2.73
N GLN A 431 -14.57 7.42 -3.72
CA GLN A 431 -15.17 6.08 -3.83
C GLN A 431 -14.35 5.11 -4.68
N GLY A 432 -13.23 5.56 -5.28
CA GLY A 432 -12.43 4.74 -6.17
C GLY A 432 -11.70 5.55 -7.23
N GLN A 433 -11.04 4.83 -8.13
CA GLN A 433 -10.24 5.36 -9.23
C GLN A 433 -10.63 4.66 -10.53
N LEU A 434 -10.87 5.45 -11.56
CA LEU A 434 -11.07 4.99 -12.93
C LEU A 434 -9.83 5.35 -13.74
N THR A 435 -9.35 4.41 -14.54
CA THR A 435 -8.28 4.62 -15.51
C THR A 435 -8.76 4.19 -16.89
N ALA A 436 -8.40 4.96 -17.91
CA ALA A 436 -8.65 4.64 -19.30
C ALA A 436 -7.43 5.05 -20.11
N ASN A 437 -6.95 4.16 -20.97
CA ASN A 437 -5.77 4.36 -21.80
C ASN A 437 -6.08 3.88 -23.20
N TYR A 438 -5.89 4.75 -24.18
CA TYR A 438 -6.04 4.45 -25.59
C TYR A 438 -4.67 4.58 -26.26
N ASN A 439 -4.24 3.55 -26.97
CA ASN A 439 -3.00 3.54 -27.72
C ASN A 439 -3.29 3.14 -29.17
N HIS A 440 -3.02 4.04 -30.11
CA HIS A 440 -3.03 3.76 -31.55
C HIS A 440 -1.62 3.38 -31.99
N TYR A 441 -1.46 2.23 -32.63
CA TYR A 441 -0.22 1.78 -33.24
C TYR A 441 -0.42 1.65 -34.76
N ARG A 442 0.69 1.53 -35.50
CA ARG A 442 0.64 1.32 -36.96
C ARG A 442 -0.20 0.11 -37.40
N HIS A 443 -0.25 -0.94 -36.59
CA HIS A 443 -0.87 -2.23 -36.94
C HIS A 443 -2.00 -2.65 -35.98
N GLY A 444 -2.54 -1.73 -35.18
CA GLY A 444 -3.66 -2.03 -34.30
C GLY A 444 -3.87 -0.99 -33.22
N ASP A 445 -5.01 -1.10 -32.56
CA ASP A 445 -5.41 -0.23 -31.45
C ASP A 445 -5.52 -1.03 -30.16
N MET A 446 -5.14 -0.41 -29.05
CA MET A 446 -5.30 -0.98 -27.73
C MET A 446 -6.04 0.00 -26.82
N LEU A 447 -7.26 -0.36 -26.43
CA LEU A 447 -8.02 0.31 -25.39
C LEU A 447 -7.91 -0.49 -24.10
N SER A 448 -7.43 0.14 -23.03
CA SER A 448 -7.39 -0.43 -21.68
C SER A 448 -8.19 0.44 -20.73
N TYR A 449 -9.03 -0.15 -19.91
CA TYR A 449 -9.75 0.55 -18.85
C TYR A 449 -9.68 -0.27 -17.55
N GLY A 450 -9.76 0.41 -16.41
CA GLY A 450 -9.65 -0.23 -15.11
C GLY A 450 -10.35 0.58 -14.03
N LEU A 451 -11.11 -0.11 -13.19
CA LEU A 451 -11.74 0.44 -11.99
C LEU A 451 -11.05 -0.16 -10.76
N LEU A 452 -10.59 0.68 -9.86
CA LEU A 452 -9.93 0.29 -8.62
C LEU A 452 -10.62 0.97 -7.44
N GLY A 453 -11.00 0.21 -6.43
CA GLY A 453 -11.67 0.72 -5.24
C GLY A 453 -11.88 -0.37 -4.20
N GLY A 454 -12.58 -0.02 -3.14
CA GLY A 454 -13.01 -0.93 -2.09
C GLY A 454 -14.43 -0.60 -1.65
N PHE A 455 -15.03 -1.51 -0.89
CA PHE A 455 -16.32 -1.28 -0.26
C PHE A 455 -16.34 -1.98 1.10
N ALA A 456 -17.18 -1.49 2.00
CA ALA A 456 -17.51 -2.19 3.23
C ALA A 456 -19.03 -2.36 3.32
N LEU A 457 -19.44 -3.56 3.71
CA LEU A 457 -20.80 -3.82 4.16
C LEU A 457 -20.82 -3.74 5.68
N HIS A 458 -21.66 -2.87 6.24
CA HIS A 458 -21.77 -2.59 7.67
C HIS A 458 -23.26 -2.46 8.05
N PRO A 459 -23.62 -2.32 9.35
CA PRO A 459 -25.02 -2.21 9.76
C PRO A 459 -25.80 -1.05 9.12
N GLY A 460 -25.09 -0.03 8.64
CA GLY A 460 -25.65 1.14 7.94
C GLY A 460 -25.80 0.96 6.42
N GLY A 461 -25.39 -0.18 5.85
CA GLY A 461 -25.48 -0.47 4.43
C GLY A 461 -24.12 -0.73 3.77
N LEU A 462 -24.02 -0.36 2.49
CA LEU A 462 -22.81 -0.48 1.68
C LEU A 462 -22.23 0.91 1.44
N THR A 463 -20.96 1.09 1.82
CA THR A 463 -20.21 2.32 1.54
C THR A 463 -18.99 2.00 0.68
N LEU A 464 -18.79 2.81 -0.36
CA LEU A 464 -17.67 2.72 -1.28
C LEU A 464 -16.46 3.49 -0.76
N SER A 465 -15.26 3.09 -1.16
CA SER A 465 -14.00 3.71 -0.79
C SER A 465 -12.96 3.54 -1.88
N ARG A 466 -11.84 4.24 -1.74
CA ARG A 466 -10.60 3.84 -2.38
C ARG A 466 -10.16 2.46 -1.90
N THR A 467 -9.12 1.91 -2.53
CA THR A 467 -8.56 0.61 -2.17
C THR A 467 -8.30 0.52 -0.66
N LEU A 468 -8.87 -0.50 -0.02
CA LEU A 468 -8.68 -0.77 1.39
C LEU A 468 -7.42 -1.62 1.57
N SER A 469 -6.53 -1.20 2.46
CA SER A 469 -5.37 -2.00 2.86
C SER A 469 -5.74 -2.95 4.00
N LEU A 470 -5.35 -4.22 3.85
CA LEU A 470 -5.52 -5.26 4.89
C LEU A 470 -4.53 -5.10 6.04
N ASN A 471 -3.41 -4.43 5.76
CA ASN A 471 -2.34 -4.19 6.72
C ASN A 471 -2.55 -2.89 7.50
N ALA A 472 -3.67 -2.18 7.27
CA ALA A 472 -4.03 -0.94 7.94
C ALA A 472 -5.39 -1.08 8.64
N GLY A 473 -5.70 -0.14 9.54
CA GLY A 473 -7.07 0.06 10.02
C GLY A 473 -7.89 0.88 9.03
N THR A 474 -9.20 0.76 9.11
CA THR A 474 -10.16 1.60 8.36
C THR A 474 -11.18 2.19 9.33
N ALA A 475 -11.46 3.48 9.22
CA ALA A 475 -12.57 4.10 9.95
C ALA A 475 -13.81 4.17 9.05
N LEU A 476 -14.94 3.71 9.58
CA LEU A 476 -16.27 3.96 9.04
C LEU A 476 -16.82 5.21 9.73
N ILE A 477 -16.84 6.33 9.01
CA ILE A 477 -17.41 7.59 9.46
C ILE A 477 -18.91 7.54 9.24
N ASP A 478 -19.67 7.87 10.28
CA ASP A 478 -21.12 8.00 10.27
C ASP A 478 -21.49 9.44 10.66
N ALA A 479 -21.99 10.21 9.69
CA ALA A 479 -22.44 11.59 9.86
C ALA A 479 -23.97 11.68 10.04
N GLN A 480 -24.62 10.63 10.55
CA GLN A 480 -26.03 10.60 10.92
C GLN A 480 -26.98 10.98 9.78
N GLY A 481 -26.68 10.48 8.58
CA GLY A 481 -27.48 10.75 7.38
C GLY A 481 -27.12 12.03 6.64
N VAL A 482 -26.18 12.84 7.14
CA VAL A 482 -25.74 14.06 6.44
C VAL A 482 -24.76 13.70 5.33
N ALA A 483 -25.18 13.90 4.09
CA ALA A 483 -24.39 13.63 2.90
C ALA A 483 -23.39 14.75 2.57
N GLY A 484 -22.28 14.39 1.91
CA GLY A 484 -21.29 15.36 1.41
C GLY A 484 -20.44 16.02 2.50
N VAL A 485 -20.42 15.47 3.73
CA VAL A 485 -19.59 15.97 4.83
C VAL A 485 -18.13 15.64 4.52
N PRO A 486 -17.27 16.65 4.34
CA PRO A 486 -15.88 16.42 3.99
C PRO A 486 -15.08 15.91 5.18
N VAL A 487 -14.23 14.93 4.91
CA VAL A 487 -13.34 14.30 5.89
C VAL A 487 -11.93 14.80 5.65
N LYS A 488 -11.25 15.24 6.71
CA LYS A 488 -9.86 15.67 6.65
C LYS A 488 -8.97 14.48 6.32
N SER A 489 -8.64 14.39 5.05
CA SER A 489 -7.79 13.36 4.44
C SER A 489 -6.95 14.04 3.35
N GLY A 490 -5.85 13.43 2.92
CA GLY A 490 -5.02 13.95 1.81
C GLY A 490 -5.72 13.94 0.43
N GLY A 491 -7.05 14.02 0.38
CA GLY A 491 -7.86 14.01 -0.84
C GLY A 491 -9.29 14.51 -0.61
N SER A 492 -10.16 14.26 -1.60
CA SER A 492 -11.56 14.68 -1.65
C SER A 492 -12.53 13.65 -1.06
N LEU A 493 -12.21 13.09 0.11
CA LEU A 493 -13.11 12.14 0.81
C LEU A 493 -14.27 12.91 1.44
N GLN A 494 -15.50 12.47 1.17
CA GLN A 494 -16.74 13.01 1.72
C GLN A 494 -17.71 11.87 2.02
N THR A 495 -18.68 12.12 2.90
CA THR A 495 -19.76 11.16 3.14
C THR A 495 -20.65 10.97 1.91
N ASP A 496 -21.11 9.74 1.73
CA ASP A 496 -22.05 9.35 0.69
C ASP A 496 -23.46 9.88 0.95
N LEU A 497 -24.41 9.53 0.08
CA LEU A 497 -25.81 9.97 0.18
C LEU A 497 -26.51 9.52 1.46
N HIS A 498 -25.99 8.50 2.16
CA HIS A 498 -26.52 7.99 3.42
C HIS A 498 -25.72 8.52 4.62
N GLY A 499 -24.77 9.42 4.41
CA GLY A 499 -23.95 10.02 5.46
C GLY A 499 -22.78 9.17 5.91
N TYR A 500 -22.35 8.16 5.14
CA TYR A 500 -21.21 7.32 5.50
C TYR A 500 -19.97 7.59 4.64
N ALA A 501 -18.78 7.47 5.24
CA ALA A 501 -17.52 7.47 4.51
C ALA A 501 -16.57 6.42 5.07
N LEU A 502 -15.73 5.85 4.20
CA LEU A 502 -14.65 4.95 4.62
C LEU A 502 -13.31 5.68 4.48
N LEU A 503 -12.65 5.91 5.61
CA LEU A 503 -11.30 6.46 5.67
C LEU A 503 -10.30 5.29 5.79
N PRO A 504 -9.60 4.93 4.70
CA PRO A 504 -8.62 3.84 4.72
C PRO A 504 -7.28 4.29 5.34
N ASN A 505 -6.37 3.31 5.48
CA ASN A 505 -4.96 3.53 5.78
C ASN A 505 -4.68 4.15 7.17
N LEU A 506 -5.50 3.83 8.16
CA LEU A 506 -5.16 4.13 9.55
C LEU A 506 -3.98 3.26 9.99
N THR A 507 -3.03 3.86 10.70
CA THR A 507 -1.86 3.13 11.19
C THR A 507 -2.28 2.19 12.31
N PRO A 508 -2.09 0.86 12.18
CA PRO A 508 -2.45 -0.09 13.23
C PRO A 508 -1.70 0.16 14.52
N TYR A 509 -2.34 -0.17 15.65
CA TYR A 509 -1.82 -0.12 17.01
C TYR A 509 -1.27 1.25 17.44
N GLN A 510 -1.66 2.30 16.73
CA GLN A 510 -1.26 3.68 16.97
C GLN A 510 -2.48 4.59 17.06
N ILE A 511 -2.32 5.72 17.75
CA ILE A 511 -3.37 6.73 17.85
C ILE A 511 -3.46 7.45 16.50
N ASN A 512 -4.60 7.32 15.85
CA ASN A 512 -4.93 8.04 14.63
C ASN A 512 -5.94 9.12 14.97
N ASN A 513 -5.71 10.34 14.50
CA ASN A 513 -6.68 11.42 14.62
C ASN A 513 -7.54 11.49 13.35
N VAL A 514 -8.84 11.20 13.49
CA VAL A 514 -9.81 11.27 12.39
C VAL A 514 -10.64 12.52 12.58
N ALA A 515 -10.58 13.43 11.61
CA ALA A 515 -11.26 14.72 11.70
C ALA A 515 -12.13 15.00 10.48
N LEU A 516 -13.20 15.76 10.68
CA LEU A 516 -13.99 16.38 9.63
C LEU A 516 -13.31 17.67 9.16
N ASP A 517 -13.47 18.01 7.89
CA ASP A 517 -12.91 19.23 7.31
C ASP A 517 -13.91 20.39 7.37
N VAL A 518 -14.02 20.99 8.55
CA VAL A 518 -14.97 22.07 8.86
C VAL A 518 -14.87 23.28 7.94
N ASN A 519 -13.70 23.53 7.34
CA ASN A 519 -13.49 24.66 6.42
C ASN A 519 -14.19 24.46 5.07
N ARG A 520 -14.58 23.23 4.75
CA ARG A 520 -15.32 22.87 3.53
C ARG A 520 -16.75 22.44 3.83
N PHE A 521 -17.24 22.67 5.04
CA PHE A 521 -18.65 22.46 5.35
C PHE A 521 -19.50 23.40 4.52
N ARG A 522 -20.68 22.92 4.16
CA ARG A 522 -21.72 23.78 3.60
C ARG A 522 -22.20 24.76 4.67
N ASP A 523 -22.78 25.88 4.25
CA ASP A 523 -23.29 26.90 5.17
C ASP A 523 -24.41 26.43 6.09
N ASP A 524 -25.05 25.31 5.76
CA ASP A 524 -26.12 24.64 6.48
C ASP A 524 -25.63 23.39 7.24
N THR A 525 -24.32 23.19 7.40
CA THR A 525 -23.78 21.99 8.06
C THR A 525 -22.96 22.36 9.29
N GLU A 526 -23.16 21.64 10.38
CA GLU A 526 -22.39 21.79 11.60
C GLU A 526 -22.12 20.45 12.27
N ALA A 527 -21.01 20.35 13.00
CA ALA A 527 -20.67 19.17 13.77
C ALA A 527 -20.41 19.55 15.23
N GLY A 528 -21.06 18.85 16.17
CA GLY A 528 -20.81 19.02 17.60
C GLY A 528 -19.44 18.48 18.04
N GLU A 529 -18.91 17.52 17.28
CA GLU A 529 -17.55 16.98 17.44
C GLU A 529 -16.88 17.04 16.08
N THR A 530 -15.66 17.57 16.00
CA THR A 530 -14.95 17.76 14.73
C THR A 530 -13.84 16.74 14.52
N ASP A 531 -13.36 16.09 15.59
CA ASP A 531 -12.34 15.06 15.55
C ASP A 531 -12.54 13.97 16.60
N LYS A 532 -12.01 12.77 16.30
CA LYS A 532 -11.98 11.62 17.20
C LYS A 532 -10.63 10.90 17.08
N ARG A 533 -10.12 10.44 18.23
CA ARG A 533 -8.90 9.63 18.30
C ARG A 533 -9.24 8.16 18.35
N VAL A 534 -8.57 7.34 17.55
CA VAL A 534 -8.80 5.89 17.45
C VAL A 534 -7.50 5.11 17.44
N LEU A 535 -7.54 3.89 17.97
CA LEU A 535 -6.41 2.96 18.00
C LEU A 535 -6.82 1.62 17.33
N PRO A 536 -6.70 1.49 16.00
CA PRO A 536 -7.15 0.29 15.29
C PRO A 536 -6.19 -0.88 15.44
N ALA A 537 -6.71 -2.08 15.64
CA ALA A 537 -5.96 -3.29 15.30
C ALA A 537 -5.77 -3.37 13.77
N ARG A 538 -4.78 -4.15 13.32
CA ARG A 538 -4.52 -4.36 11.89
C ARG A 538 -5.78 -4.90 11.20
N GLY A 539 -6.19 -4.36 10.06
CA GLY A 539 -7.38 -4.81 9.33
C GLY A 539 -8.72 -4.54 10.03
N ALA A 540 -8.74 -3.78 11.14
CA ALA A 540 -9.98 -3.45 11.84
C ALA A 540 -10.81 -2.42 11.06
N LEU A 541 -12.13 -2.55 11.13
CA LEU A 541 -13.09 -1.55 10.67
C LEU A 541 -13.73 -0.91 11.91
N ILE A 542 -13.43 0.37 12.17
CA ILE A 542 -13.87 1.08 13.38
C ILE A 542 -15.03 2.01 13.02
N PRO A 543 -16.23 1.85 13.60
CA PRO A 543 -17.30 2.82 13.47
C PRO A 543 -16.99 4.10 14.27
N LEU A 544 -17.10 5.25 13.61
CA LEU A 544 -16.93 6.58 14.18
C LEU A 544 -18.14 7.43 13.83
N ARG A 545 -19.07 7.51 14.78
CA ARG A 545 -20.23 8.38 14.68
C ARG A 545 -19.84 9.80 15.06
N PHE A 546 -20.10 10.76 14.18
CA PHE A 546 -20.00 12.19 14.43
C PHE A 546 -21.39 12.78 14.57
N ASN A 547 -21.58 13.66 15.55
CA ASN A 547 -22.82 14.42 15.68
C ASN A 547 -22.83 15.56 14.67
N VAL A 548 -23.29 15.27 13.45
CA VAL A 548 -23.42 16.24 12.36
C VAL A 548 -24.90 16.58 12.16
N SER A 549 -25.19 17.86 12.07
CA SER A 549 -26.52 18.40 11.82
C SER A 549 -26.53 19.18 10.51
N ALA A 550 -27.55 18.95 9.69
CA ALA A 550 -27.82 19.72 8.48
C ALA A 550 -29.08 20.56 8.67
N GLY A 551 -29.00 21.86 8.39
CA GLY A 551 -30.08 22.82 8.53
C GLY A 551 -29.57 24.23 8.83
N TYR A 552 -30.50 25.13 9.12
CA TYR A 552 -30.17 26.51 9.42
C TYR A 552 -29.38 26.62 10.73
N ARG A 553 -28.39 27.50 10.71
CA ARG A 553 -27.68 27.97 11.91
C ARG A 553 -28.26 29.31 12.29
N ALA A 554 -28.66 29.49 13.53
CA ALA A 554 -29.26 30.73 13.99
C ALA A 554 -28.71 31.13 15.35
N LEU A 555 -28.41 32.43 15.49
CA LEU A 555 -28.22 33.09 16.78
C LEU A 555 -29.51 33.86 17.08
N ILE A 556 -30.29 33.35 18.04
CA ILE A 556 -31.63 33.84 18.34
C ILE A 556 -31.60 34.56 19.68
N THR A 557 -31.99 35.84 19.70
CA THR A 557 -32.18 36.60 20.93
C THR A 557 -33.60 36.39 21.43
N LEU A 558 -33.75 35.65 22.51
CA LEU A 558 -35.05 35.39 23.14
C LEU A 558 -35.33 36.44 24.22
N ARG A 559 -36.50 37.07 24.13
CA ARG A 559 -36.98 38.06 25.11
C ARG A 559 -38.36 37.67 25.63
N GLN A 560 -38.64 38.00 26.88
CA GLN A 560 -39.96 37.87 27.49
C GLN A 560 -40.33 39.18 28.17
N ARG A 561 -41.45 39.79 27.76
CA ARG A 561 -41.91 41.11 28.20
C ARG A 561 -40.82 42.18 28.02
N GLY A 562 -40.09 42.10 26.91
CA GLY A 562 -38.97 42.98 26.55
C GLY A 562 -37.64 42.71 27.25
N GLN A 563 -37.59 41.82 28.25
CA GLN A 563 -36.36 41.45 28.96
C GLN A 563 -35.72 40.20 28.38
N ALA A 564 -34.39 40.15 28.32
CA ALA A 564 -33.65 38.97 27.88
C ALA A 564 -33.93 37.76 28.79
N LEU A 565 -34.01 36.57 28.19
CA LEU A 565 -34.11 35.33 28.95
C LEU A 565 -32.86 35.12 29.84
N PRO A 566 -33.02 34.46 31.00
CA PRO A 566 -31.91 34.24 31.92
C PRO A 566 -30.86 33.27 31.34
N LEU A 567 -29.59 33.52 31.68
CA LEU A 567 -28.46 32.65 31.36
C LEU A 567 -28.73 31.21 31.85
N GLY A 568 -28.46 30.22 31.00
CA GLY A 568 -28.65 28.81 31.30
C GLY A 568 -30.09 28.30 31.12
N ALA A 569 -31.03 29.13 30.66
CA ALA A 569 -32.33 28.64 30.21
C ALA A 569 -32.14 27.61 29.09
N GLN A 570 -32.84 26.49 29.19
CA GLN A 570 -32.77 25.41 28.21
C GLN A 570 -33.76 25.67 27.09
N VAL A 571 -33.27 25.69 25.87
CA VAL A 571 -34.06 25.88 24.65
C VAL A 571 -34.19 24.54 23.95
N GLN A 572 -35.39 24.24 23.48
CA GLN A 572 -35.66 23.07 22.65
C GLN A 572 -36.47 23.44 21.41
N VAL A 573 -36.10 22.85 20.27
CA VAL A 573 -36.86 22.90 19.03
C VAL A 573 -37.18 21.48 18.63
N THR A 574 -38.46 21.13 18.71
CA THR A 574 -38.95 19.81 18.29
C THR A 574 -39.27 19.87 16.80
N HIS A 575 -38.70 18.96 16.02
CA HIS A 575 -38.99 18.82 14.60
C HIS A 575 -39.05 17.34 14.21
N ALA A 576 -39.40 17.05 12.96
CA ALA A 576 -39.67 15.69 12.49
C ALA A 576 -38.51 14.70 12.71
N ASN A 577 -37.25 15.18 12.75
CA ASN A 577 -36.06 14.33 12.84
C ASN A 577 -35.40 14.34 14.23
N GLY A 578 -36.03 14.97 15.24
CA GLY A 578 -35.53 14.98 16.62
C GLY A 578 -35.78 16.28 17.37
N VAL A 579 -35.07 16.45 18.47
CA VAL A 579 -35.12 17.67 19.29
C VAL A 579 -33.75 18.33 19.28
N ILE A 580 -33.71 19.59 18.88
CA ILE A 580 -32.49 20.42 18.90
C ILE A 580 -32.48 21.14 20.23
N HIS A 581 -31.38 21.00 20.98
CA HIS A 581 -31.21 21.63 22.27
C HIS A 581 -30.21 22.79 22.18
N GLY A 582 -30.46 23.84 22.96
CA GLY A 582 -29.54 24.95 23.13
C GLY A 582 -29.59 25.50 24.56
N LEU A 583 -28.60 26.31 24.89
CA LEU A 583 -28.52 27.03 26.16
C LEU A 583 -28.48 28.52 25.88
N VAL A 584 -29.32 29.27 26.59
CA VAL A 584 -29.28 30.73 26.55
C VAL A 584 -27.99 31.21 27.19
N GLY A 585 -27.20 31.96 26.41
CA GLY A 585 -26.00 32.68 26.79
C GLY A 585 -26.30 34.11 27.26
N ASP A 586 -25.34 35.00 27.07
CA ASP A 586 -25.46 36.40 27.43
C ASP A 586 -26.54 37.11 26.59
N GLU A 587 -27.17 38.13 27.17
CA GLU A 587 -28.24 38.95 26.56
C GLU A 587 -29.44 38.16 25.99
N GLY A 588 -29.69 36.95 26.48
CA GLY A 588 -30.81 36.13 26.01
C GLY A 588 -30.53 35.43 24.68
N GLN A 589 -29.27 35.41 24.22
CA GLN A 589 -28.89 34.81 22.94
C GLN A 589 -28.75 33.29 23.05
N VAL A 590 -29.28 32.55 22.10
CA VAL A 590 -29.07 31.11 21.96
C VAL A 590 -28.56 30.79 20.56
N TYR A 591 -27.49 30.01 20.48
CA TYR A 591 -27.01 29.46 19.23
C TYR A 591 -27.62 28.08 19.00
N LEU A 592 -28.25 27.89 17.83
CA LEU A 592 -28.88 26.64 17.43
C LEU A 592 -28.45 26.29 16.00
N SER A 593 -28.28 25.00 15.73
CA SER A 593 -27.87 24.50 14.43
C SER A 593 -28.70 23.29 13.99
N GLY A 594 -28.79 23.07 12.68
CA GLY A 594 -29.65 22.04 12.11
C GLY A 594 -31.13 22.38 12.12
N LEU A 595 -31.50 23.66 12.24
CA LEU A 595 -32.90 24.07 12.35
C LEU A 595 -33.65 23.91 11.01
N PRO A 596 -34.93 23.49 11.02
CA PRO A 596 -35.79 23.60 9.85
C PRO A 596 -36.04 25.08 9.49
N PRO A 597 -36.51 25.40 8.26
CA PRO A 597 -36.75 26.77 7.82
C PRO A 597 -37.81 27.53 8.64
N GLN A 598 -38.70 26.80 9.31
CA GLN A 598 -39.68 27.35 10.24
C GLN A 598 -39.91 26.34 11.36
N GLY A 599 -40.26 26.81 12.55
CA GLY A 599 -40.50 25.94 13.69
C GLY A 599 -40.89 26.69 14.95
N HIS A 600 -41.10 25.93 16.00
CA HIS A 600 -41.49 26.41 17.32
C HIS A 600 -40.35 26.21 18.31
N ILE A 601 -39.94 27.27 18.99
CA ILE A 601 -38.94 27.27 20.05
C ILE A 601 -39.66 27.28 21.38
N GLU A 602 -39.30 26.34 22.25
CA GLU A 602 -39.70 26.34 23.66
C GLU A 602 -38.47 26.58 24.54
N ALA A 603 -38.58 27.47 25.51
CA ALA A 603 -37.56 27.69 26.52
C ALA A 603 -38.09 27.43 27.93
N GLN A 604 -37.29 26.74 28.72
CA GLN A 604 -37.60 26.36 30.11
C GLN A 604 -36.46 26.75 31.06
N TRP A 605 -36.85 27.22 32.24
CA TRP A 605 -35.95 27.41 33.39
C TRP A 605 -36.73 27.08 34.66
N ASN A 606 -36.03 26.56 35.68
CA ASN A 606 -36.63 26.11 36.94
C ASN A 606 -37.73 25.03 36.76
N HIS A 607 -37.53 24.07 35.85
CA HIS A 607 -38.41 22.91 35.59
C HIS A 607 -39.84 23.23 35.09
N HIS A 608 -40.10 24.45 34.61
CA HIS A 608 -41.36 24.79 33.95
C HIS A 608 -41.11 25.44 32.58
N PRO A 609 -41.83 25.05 31.52
CA PRO A 609 -41.79 25.76 30.24
C PRO A 609 -42.41 27.15 30.43
N ARG A 610 -41.65 28.20 30.09
CA ARG A 610 -42.07 29.59 30.39
C ARG A 610 -42.03 30.53 29.19
N CYS A 611 -41.41 30.11 28.07
CA CYS A 611 -41.37 30.89 26.83
C CYS A 611 -41.65 29.98 25.64
N GLN A 612 -42.50 30.46 24.73
CA GLN A 612 -42.74 29.87 23.41
C GLN A 612 -42.65 30.96 22.33
N ALA A 613 -41.99 30.67 21.22
CA ALA A 613 -41.89 31.58 20.08
C ALA A 613 -41.78 30.81 18.76
N ASP A 614 -42.45 31.29 17.72
CA ASP A 614 -42.28 30.78 16.36
C ASP A 614 -41.16 31.53 15.64
N TYR A 615 -40.47 30.84 14.75
CA TYR A 615 -39.46 31.44 13.89
C TYR A 615 -39.63 31.02 12.44
N GLN A 616 -39.15 31.86 11.53
CA GLN A 616 -39.08 31.59 10.11
C GLN A 616 -37.81 32.22 9.53
N PHE A 617 -37.05 31.45 8.75
CA PHE A 617 -35.82 31.88 8.11
C PHE A 617 -36.04 32.15 6.62
N SER A 618 -35.42 33.22 6.12
CA SER A 618 -35.42 33.60 4.70
C SER A 618 -33.99 33.94 4.28
N GLY A 619 -33.17 32.94 3.97
CA GLY A 619 -31.77 33.15 3.60
C GLY A 619 -30.93 31.88 3.55
N THR A 620 -29.61 32.05 3.48
CA THR A 620 -28.57 31.03 3.68
C THR A 620 -27.53 31.56 4.66
N GLY A 621 -26.72 30.70 5.27
CA GLY A 621 -25.73 31.11 6.28
C GLY A 621 -26.33 31.34 7.68
N LEU A 622 -25.54 31.96 8.57
CA LEU A 622 -25.93 32.22 9.96
C LEU A 622 -27.07 33.26 10.01
N GLN A 623 -28.23 32.84 10.51
CA GLN A 623 -29.39 33.68 10.72
C GLN A 623 -29.29 34.41 12.08
N GLN A 624 -29.72 35.66 12.14
CA GLN A 624 -29.84 36.41 13.38
C GLN A 624 -31.26 36.99 13.48
N LEU A 625 -31.93 36.72 14.59
CA LEU A 625 -33.32 37.15 14.84
C LEU A 625 -33.51 37.42 16.32
N SER A 626 -34.40 38.35 16.62
CA SER A 626 -34.92 38.57 17.97
C SER A 626 -36.36 38.10 18.00
N LEU A 627 -36.69 37.21 18.93
CA LEU A 627 -38.04 36.70 19.13
C LEU A 627 -38.56 37.13 20.50
N GLU A 628 -39.82 37.57 20.53
CA GLU A 628 -40.54 37.85 21.76
C GLU A 628 -41.38 36.62 22.11
N CYS A 629 -41.13 36.07 23.30
CA CYS A 629 -41.78 34.88 23.80
C CYS A 629 -43.17 35.17 24.36
N GLU A 630 -44.13 34.31 24.03
CA GLU A 630 -45.39 34.21 24.75
C GLU A 630 -45.25 33.30 25.98
N GLU A 631 -45.92 33.66 27.07
CA GLU A 631 -45.92 32.86 28.30
C GLU A 631 -46.90 31.69 28.13
N LYS A 632 -46.38 30.46 28.19
CA LYS A 632 -47.18 29.24 28.10
C LYS A 632 -48.12 29.18 29.32
N ARG A 633 -49.39 29.55 29.16
CA ARG A 633 -50.42 29.32 30.19
C ARG A 633 -50.63 27.82 30.29
N GLY A 634 -50.35 27.28 31.48
CA GLY A 634 -50.33 25.84 31.77
C GLY A 634 -51.62 25.10 31.48
#